data_AF-A0A2S0PB40-F1
#
_entry.id   AF-A0A2S0PB40-F1
#
_cell.length_a   1.000
_cell.length_b   1.000
_cell.length_c   1.000
_cell.angle_alpha   90.00
_cell.angle_beta   90.00
_cell.angle_gamma   90.00
#
_symmetry.space_group_name_H-M   'P 1'
#
loop_
_entity.id
_entity.type
_entity.pdbx_description
1 polymer ?
#
loop_
_entity_poly.entity_id
_entity_poly.type
_entity_poly.pdbx_seq_one_letter_code
_entity_poly.pdbx_strand_id
1 'polypeptide(L)'
;MSPTTRRRKASALSDTDRDVLQTMTRVQQDAGGVVIEVAVIEWAQTHQMDLSWQAASRLPLPADPAQIEAARQGALRLRRFFAVCRSCGMRHAKGHMHSASLCMGCAEKAHHILY
;
A
#
# COMPACT_ATOMS: atom_id res chain seq x y z
N MET A 1 -7.26 -37.96 5.02
CA MET A 1 -6.49 -36.93 4.29
C MET A 1 -7.11 -35.59 4.63
N SER A 2 -6.48 -34.80 5.51
CA SER A 2 -6.99 -33.50 5.95
C SER A 2 -6.03 -32.40 5.48
N PRO A 3 -6.48 -31.35 4.78
CA PRO A 3 -5.60 -30.26 4.44
C PRO A 3 -5.48 -29.33 5.64
N THR A 4 -4.27 -29.22 6.17
CA THR A 4 -3.91 -28.29 7.24
C THR A 4 -4.06 -26.86 6.74
N THR A 5 -5.14 -26.19 7.15
CA THR A 5 -5.34 -24.76 6.94
C THR A 5 -4.23 -23.99 7.64
N ARG A 6 -3.22 -23.57 6.87
CA ARG A 6 -2.16 -22.66 7.34
C ARG A 6 -2.79 -21.30 7.57
N ARG A 7 -3.34 -21.09 8.77
CA ARG A 7 -3.77 -19.78 9.27
C ARG A 7 -2.52 -18.91 9.34
N ARG A 8 -2.23 -18.16 8.27
CA ARG A 8 -1.20 -17.11 8.31
C ARG A 8 -1.62 -16.17 9.44
N LYS A 9 -0.89 -16.20 10.55
CA LYS A 9 -1.01 -15.19 11.61
C LYS A 9 -1.00 -13.84 10.91
N ALA A 10 -2.03 -13.04 11.13
CA ALA A 10 -2.00 -11.63 10.79
C ALA A 10 -0.83 -11.04 11.59
N SER A 11 0.31 -10.86 10.92
CA SER A 11 1.46 -10.16 11.50
C SER A 11 0.95 -8.81 11.98
N ALA A 12 1.28 -8.45 13.22
CA ALA A 12 1.14 -7.08 13.67
C ALA A 12 1.75 -6.16 12.59
N LEU A 13 1.04 -5.09 12.22
CA LEU A 13 1.55 -4.11 11.25
C LEU A 13 2.89 -3.58 11.75
N SER A 14 3.87 -3.49 10.87
CA SER A 14 5.12 -2.79 11.18
C SER A 14 4.88 -1.28 11.28
N ASP A 15 5.84 -0.53 11.82
CA ASP A 15 5.78 0.95 11.80
C ASP A 15 5.73 1.48 10.37
N THR A 16 6.47 0.87 9.44
CA THR A 16 6.38 1.21 8.02
C THR A 16 4.98 0.95 7.45
N ASP A 17 4.33 -0.17 7.80
CA ASP A 17 2.96 -0.44 7.33
C ASP A 17 1.99 0.62 7.90
N ARG A 18 2.20 1.10 9.13
CA ARG A 18 1.43 2.23 9.70
C ARG A 18 1.67 3.52 8.92
N ASP A 19 2.92 3.85 8.62
CA ASP A 19 3.28 5.06 7.87
C ASP A 19 2.69 5.02 6.45
N VAL A 20 2.76 3.87 5.77
CA VAL A 20 2.16 3.67 4.45
C VAL A 20 0.64 3.80 4.52
N LEU A 21 -0.02 3.26 5.55
CA LEU A 21 -1.45 3.44 5.72
C LEU A 21 -1.83 4.92 5.89
N GLN A 22 -1.06 5.67 6.67
CA GLN A 22 -1.33 7.09 6.91
C GLN A 22 -1.09 7.95 5.67
N THR A 23 -0.03 7.68 4.92
CA THR A 23 0.42 8.54 3.81
C THR A 23 -0.15 8.13 2.45
N MET A 24 -0.41 6.83 2.25
CA MET A 24 -0.78 6.26 0.95
C MET A 24 -2.21 5.72 0.92
N THR A 25 -2.99 5.88 1.98
CA THR A 25 -4.43 5.54 1.97
C THR A 25 -5.26 6.67 2.54
N ARG A 26 -6.46 6.88 1.99
CA ARG A 26 -7.44 7.79 2.55
C ARG A 26 -8.83 7.20 2.49
N VAL A 27 -9.72 7.75 3.31
CA VAL A 27 -11.11 7.35 3.40
C VAL A 27 -11.97 8.48 2.84
N GLN A 28 -12.81 8.16 1.87
CA GLN A 28 -13.84 9.06 1.35
C GLN A 28 -15.21 8.47 1.67
N GLN A 29 -16.19 9.32 1.94
CA GLN A 29 -17.57 8.90 2.16
C GLN A 29 -18.46 9.57 1.12
N ASP A 30 -19.30 8.79 0.45
CA ASP A 30 -20.29 9.27 -0.50
C ASP A 30 -21.65 8.59 -0.26
N ALA A 31 -22.66 9.00 -1.02
CA ALA A 31 -24.03 8.47 -0.89
C ALA A 31 -24.13 6.94 -1.09
N GLY A 32 -23.14 6.33 -1.75
CA GLY A 32 -23.09 4.90 -2.05
C GLY A 32 -22.13 4.10 -1.17
N GLY A 33 -21.54 4.68 -0.12
CA GLY A 33 -20.62 3.93 0.76
C GLY A 33 -19.44 4.71 1.31
N VAL A 34 -18.58 3.97 2.01
CA VAL A 34 -17.24 4.40 2.36
C VAL A 34 -16.24 3.83 1.34
N VAL A 35 -15.51 4.69 0.66
CA VAL A 35 -14.48 4.31 -0.31
C VAL A 35 -13.11 4.42 0.33
N ILE A 36 -12.34 3.34 0.27
CA ILE A 36 -10.92 3.36 0.61
C ILE A 36 -10.15 3.62 -0.67
N GLU A 37 -9.42 4.72 -0.70
CA GLU A 37 -8.57 5.09 -1.82
C GLU A 37 -7.10 4.90 -1.46
N VAL A 38 -6.31 4.55 -2.47
CA VAL A 38 -4.87 4.38 -2.35
C VAL A 38 -4.19 5.37 -3.30
N ALA A 39 -3.14 6.04 -2.81
CA ALA A 39 -2.31 6.90 -3.62
C ALA A 39 -1.53 6.06 -4.64
N VAL A 40 -1.65 6.42 -5.90
CA VAL A 40 -0.88 5.85 -7.00
C VAL A 40 0.04 6.93 -7.52
N ILE A 41 1.33 6.60 -7.48
CA ILE A 41 2.42 7.47 -7.85
C ILE A 41 2.96 6.97 -9.18
N GLU A 42 2.90 7.82 -10.19
CA GLU A 42 3.42 7.58 -11.52
C GLU A 42 4.51 8.61 -11.83
N TRP A 43 5.61 8.14 -12.40
CA TRP A 43 6.73 9.00 -12.78
C TRP A 43 6.72 9.16 -14.29
N ALA A 44 6.27 10.31 -14.77
CA ALA A 44 6.30 10.63 -16.19
C ALA A 44 7.74 10.86 -16.67
N GLN A 45 8.57 11.47 -15.81
CA GLN A 45 10.00 11.74 -15.99
C GLN A 45 10.70 11.65 -14.62
N THR A 46 12.04 11.58 -14.61
CA THR A 46 12.85 11.34 -13.39
C THR A 46 12.51 12.28 -12.21
N HIS A 47 12.01 13.49 -12.46
CA HIS A 47 11.67 14.45 -11.40
C HIS A 47 10.21 14.95 -11.46
N GLN A 48 9.36 14.36 -12.30
CA GLN A 48 7.96 14.73 -12.38
C GLN A 48 7.09 13.54 -11.93
N MET A 49 6.55 13.70 -10.73
CA MET A 49 5.69 12.72 -10.08
C MET A 49 4.23 13.17 -10.17
N ASP A 50 3.39 12.33 -10.77
CA ASP A 50 1.94 12.49 -10.75
C ASP A 50 1.35 11.60 -9.65
N LEU A 51 0.60 12.23 -8.74
CA LEU A 51 -0.12 11.53 -7.67
C LEU A 51 -1.61 11.52 -7.98
N SER A 52 -2.17 10.33 -8.13
CA SER A 52 -3.61 10.11 -8.28
C SER A 52 -4.14 9.23 -7.14
N TRP A 53 -5.43 9.34 -6.84
CA TRP A 53 -6.09 8.50 -5.84
C TRP A 53 -6.99 7.51 -6.56
N GLN A 54 -6.80 6.22 -6.30
CA GLN A 54 -7.58 5.17 -6.93
C GLN A 54 -8.35 4.36 -5.89
N ALA A 55 -9.60 4.04 -6.19
CA ALA A 55 -10.43 3.21 -5.33
C ALA A 55 -9.83 1.80 -5.17
N ALA A 56 -9.54 1.43 -3.93
CA ALA A 56 -9.04 0.11 -3.56
C ALA A 56 -10.17 -0.83 -3.13
N SER A 57 -11.12 -0.31 -2.36
CA SER A 57 -12.31 -1.01 -1.90
C SER A 57 -13.44 -0.04 -1.57
N ARG A 58 -14.67 -0.56 -1.52
CA ARG A 58 -15.86 0.16 -1.09
C ARG A 58 -16.58 -0.67 -0.03
N LEU A 59 -17.02 -0.01 1.03
CA LEU A 59 -17.84 -0.58 2.10
C LEU A 59 -19.25 0.02 2.01
N PRO A 60 -20.30 -0.79 2.16
CA PRO A 60 -21.67 -0.28 2.26
C PRO A 60 -21.87 0.53 3.55
N LEU A 61 -22.88 1.39 3.58
CA LEU A 61 -23.31 2.07 4.80
C LEU A 61 -24.33 1.20 5.58
N PRO A 62 -24.34 1.27 6.93
CA PRO A 62 -23.34 1.92 7.77
C PRO A 62 -22.06 1.07 7.85
N ALA A 63 -20.89 1.72 7.78
CA ALA A 63 -19.60 1.08 8.02
C ALA A 63 -19.03 1.56 9.36
N ASP A 64 -18.70 0.64 10.24
CA ASP A 64 -18.09 0.98 11.52
C ASP A 64 -16.59 1.34 11.36
N PRO A 65 -15.99 2.07 12.31
CA PRO A 65 -14.57 2.44 12.24
C PRO A 65 -13.62 1.24 12.14
N ALA A 66 -13.96 0.09 12.74
CA ALA A 66 -13.12 -1.10 12.71
C ALA A 66 -13.13 -1.79 11.33
N GLN A 67 -14.26 -1.77 10.62
CA GLN A 67 -14.43 -2.23 9.26
C GLN A 67 -13.66 -1.35 8.28
N ILE A 68 -13.74 -0.02 8.47
CA ILE A 68 -12.96 0.95 7.68
C ILE A 68 -11.47 0.68 7.85
N GLU A 69 -10.99 0.54 9.09
CA GLU A 69 -9.58 0.28 9.36
C GLU A 69 -9.13 -1.10 8.85
N ALA A 70 -9.95 -2.15 9.01
CA ALA A 70 -9.68 -3.46 8.43
C ALA A 70 -9.60 -3.41 6.89
N ALA A 71 -10.44 -2.60 6.24
CA ALA A 71 -10.40 -2.40 4.80
C ALA A 71 -9.14 -1.65 4.36
N ARG A 72 -8.70 -0.63 5.11
CA ARG A 72 -7.42 0.07 4.88
C ARG A 72 -6.24 -0.88 5.01
N GLN A 73 -6.18 -1.67 6.07
CA GLN A 73 -5.14 -2.71 6.26
C GLN A 73 -5.19 -3.77 5.16
N GLY A 74 -6.39 -4.12 4.69
CA GLY A 74 -6.61 -4.98 3.53
C GLY A 74 -5.98 -4.42 2.25
N ALA A 75 -6.05 -3.11 2.05
CA ALA A 75 -5.48 -2.45 0.87
C ALA A 75 -3.96 -2.65 0.76
N LEU A 76 -3.22 -2.76 1.89
CA LEU A 76 -1.79 -3.05 1.86
C LEU A 76 -1.45 -4.35 1.12
N ARG A 77 -2.37 -5.32 1.10
CA ARG A 77 -2.18 -6.63 0.46
C ARG A 77 -2.37 -6.57 -1.06
N LEU A 78 -2.87 -5.46 -1.59
CA LEU A 78 -3.12 -5.29 -3.02
C LEU A 78 -1.80 -5.05 -3.75
N ARG A 79 -1.30 -6.11 -4.40
CA ARG A 79 -0.05 -6.09 -5.19
C ARG A 79 -0.05 -5.11 -6.36
N ARG A 80 -1.23 -4.58 -6.75
CA ARG A 80 -1.32 -3.52 -7.76
C ARG A 80 -0.84 -2.17 -7.24
N PHE A 81 -0.94 -1.92 -5.93
CA PHE A 81 -0.57 -0.65 -5.31
C PHE A 81 0.72 -0.73 -4.49
N PHE A 82 0.99 -1.87 -3.85
CA PHE A 82 2.13 -2.01 -2.93
C PHE A 82 3.02 -3.19 -3.28
N ALA A 83 4.31 -3.05 -2.95
CA ALA A 83 5.31 -4.11 -3.02
C ALA A 83 6.20 -4.09 -1.78
N VAL A 84 6.93 -5.18 -1.54
CA VAL A 84 7.90 -5.29 -0.44
C VAL A 84 9.29 -5.28 -1.04
N CYS A 85 10.16 -4.41 -0.54
CA CYS A 85 11.56 -4.36 -0.94
C CYS A 85 12.30 -5.57 -0.38
N ARG A 86 13.01 -6.31 -1.24
CA ARG A 86 13.81 -7.47 -0.84
C ARG A 86 15.02 -7.07 0.02
N SER A 87 15.53 -5.84 -0.15
CA SER A 87 16.73 -5.37 0.56
C SER A 87 16.44 -4.96 2.00
N CYS A 88 15.42 -4.12 2.23
CA CYS A 88 15.09 -3.63 3.58
C CYS A 88 13.90 -4.36 4.22
N GLY A 89 13.18 -5.21 3.48
CA GLY A 89 12.00 -5.92 3.99
C GLY A 89 10.76 -5.05 4.19
N MET A 90 10.84 -3.75 3.90
CA MET A 90 9.76 -2.78 4.10
C MET A 90 8.78 -2.75 2.93
N ARG A 91 7.51 -2.43 3.20
CA ARG A 91 6.48 -2.24 2.19
C ARG A 91 6.52 -0.79 1.68
N HIS A 92 6.36 -0.64 0.37
CA HIS A 92 6.33 0.66 -0.29
C HIS A 92 5.18 0.70 -1.31
N ALA A 93 4.68 1.91 -1.58
CA ALA A 93 3.87 2.16 -2.77
C ALA A 93 4.68 1.82 -4.02
N LYS A 94 4.03 1.30 -5.06
CA LYS A 94 4.71 0.91 -6.29
C LYS A 94 5.48 2.05 -6.94
N GLY A 95 4.97 3.28 -6.90
CA GLY A 95 5.71 4.43 -7.41
C GLY A 95 6.95 4.79 -6.61
N HIS A 96 7.13 4.28 -5.39
CA HIS A 96 8.39 4.39 -4.63
C HIS A 96 9.31 3.17 -4.83
N MET A 97 8.93 2.26 -5.73
CA MET A 97 9.75 1.12 -6.10
C MET A 97 10.57 1.47 -7.35
N HIS A 98 11.87 1.22 -7.30
CA HIS A 98 12.73 1.33 -8.47
C HIS A 98 12.53 0.12 -9.41
N SER A 99 12.32 -1.06 -8.85
CA SER A 99 12.03 -2.29 -9.61
C SER A 99 10.99 -3.14 -8.89
N ALA A 100 10.61 -4.28 -9.46
CA ALA A 100 9.62 -5.18 -8.85
C ALA A 100 9.99 -5.65 -7.42
N SER A 101 11.26 -5.56 -7.03
CA SER A 101 11.75 -6.04 -5.72
C SER A 101 12.69 -5.08 -4.99
N LEU A 102 12.98 -3.89 -5.51
CA LEU A 102 13.89 -2.92 -4.90
C LEU A 102 13.22 -1.55 -4.79
N CYS A 103 13.22 -0.95 -3.60
CA CYS A 103 12.72 0.42 -3.41
C CYS A 103 13.74 1.46 -3.86
N MET A 104 13.27 2.66 -4.21
CA MET A 104 14.13 3.76 -4.67
C MET A 104 15.22 4.08 -3.64
N GLY A 105 14.88 4.25 -2.36
CA GLY A 105 15.89 4.54 -1.33
C GLY A 105 16.95 3.44 -1.12
N CYS A 106 16.64 2.17 -1.40
CA CYS A 106 17.67 1.11 -1.43
C CYS A 106 18.49 1.13 -2.72
N ALA A 107 17.87 1.47 -3.85
CA ALA A 107 18.56 1.63 -5.13
C ALA A 107 19.56 2.80 -5.09
N GLU A 108 19.17 3.95 -4.53
CA GLU A 108 20.06 5.11 -4.34
C GLU A 108 21.31 4.73 -3.53
N LYS A 109 21.11 4.06 -2.39
CA LYS A 109 22.20 3.62 -1.51
C LYS A 109 23.15 2.62 -2.16
N ALA A 110 22.63 1.72 -2.99
CA ALA A 110 23.41 0.65 -3.60
C ALA A 110 24.12 1.07 -4.89
N HIS A 111 23.55 2.03 -5.64
CA HIS A 111 23.98 2.34 -7.01
C HIS A 111 24.40 3.80 -7.23
N HIS A 112 24.42 4.65 -6.20
CA HIS A 112 24.69 6.09 -6.31
C HIS A 112 23.77 6.81 -7.32
N ILE A 113 22.57 6.29 -7.55
CA ILE A 113 21.55 6.91 -8.39
C ILE A 113 20.85 7.99 -7.55
N LEU A 114 20.67 9.20 -8.10
CA LEU A 114 19.88 10.28 -7.50
C LEU A 114 18.56 10.39 -8.28
N TYR A 115 17.43 10.35 -7.58
CA TYR A 115 16.09 10.60 -8.13
C TYR A 115 15.61 12.03 -7.83
#